data_AF-A0A485LME1-F1
#
_entry.id   AF-A0A485LME1-F1
#
_cell.length_a   1.000
_cell.length_b   1.000
_cell.length_c   1.000
_cell.angle_alpha   90.00
_cell.angle_beta   90.00
_cell.angle_gamma   90.00
#
_symmetry.space_group_name_H-M   'P 1'
#
loop_
_entity.id
_entity.type
_entity.pdbx_description
1 polymer ?
#
loop_
_entity_poly.entity_id
_entity_poly.type
_entity_poly.pdbx_seq_one_letter_code
_entity_poly.pdbx_strand_id
1 'polypeptide(L)'
;MEEPPKSNSTASALWGAFTNVASYGKDLTQDLRGIVAGSDRTDGDSALPAADDEDVDAYIEDLERSLIRKKQEAEAAHKQIQELQAQLALRPSAVSDTPRMDELQKDMECLRLQLDSEKRMHAEALDAKETTWAAQVAAAEQETRRLREESHQLRARLATAPTDVVAESDATMQAVDDAVSTLSTVLTAADVDNTYDDSTATKLTKYVGLVSSRLIALEVDAKALKNTLHAFLLSQNERVDAFSLPECKLKLEAISQKRMTDHQRITQLEASLGKLQSRVHEMETAAKSHNSTLASTHEMLERARRDAKDAAQKDETIRQLQDKVNQLQRNTEHLSHELEATTTELQQVQAAQAAAAETSMETTYSVMDRNSELERMVYSLTEELKQAKETHQADQAQWVHHMQANTSAVTEAQWFEMSTRLELLETDKRVAEQDADRLYTELTNLQAVLTQFQSDRVAEDARWRAKVEEITALGEARAQEAEGRAAATQGISSDEYSHVVAALTKKEHECDRLRDALERSAAHLEGDNIDKRMVVQMMIQYHESPNKSDVLEVMGRILGFTAADKDRLLAHPGRIKSIPLLGSLFGSDAPPTQPMDVEGKSFTDAWADFLLKETK
;
A
#
# COMPACT_ATOMS: atom_id res chain seq x y z
N MET A 1 14.36 11.70 26.81
CA MET A 1 15.62 11.40 26.08
C MET A 1 15.43 10.04 25.45
N GLU A 2 14.95 10.01 24.21
CA GLU A 2 14.92 8.83 23.36
C GLU A 2 15.30 9.32 21.96
N GLU A 3 16.32 8.68 21.39
CA GLU A 3 16.90 9.02 20.09
C GLU A 3 15.92 8.73 18.94
N PRO A 4 15.90 9.56 17.87
CA PRO A 4 15.16 9.22 16.67
C PRO A 4 15.90 8.16 15.84
N PRO A 5 15.19 7.20 15.21
CA PRO A 5 15.82 6.19 14.38
C PRO A 5 16.31 6.79 13.06
N LYS A 6 17.55 6.44 12.71
CA LYS A 6 18.26 6.84 11.48
C LYS A 6 17.53 6.28 10.25
N SER A 7 17.27 7.17 9.31
CA SER A 7 16.69 6.93 8.00
C SER A 7 17.36 5.80 7.22
N ASN A 8 16.54 4.93 6.64
CA ASN A 8 16.92 3.87 5.70
C ASN A 8 17.68 4.42 4.47
N SER A 9 18.98 4.17 4.42
CA SER A 9 19.89 4.50 3.31
C SER A 9 19.79 3.52 2.12
N THR A 10 18.94 2.49 2.18
CA THR A 10 18.88 1.40 1.20
C THR A 10 17.99 1.70 -0.01
N ALA A 11 16.97 2.55 0.14
CA ALA A 11 16.14 2.97 -0.99
C ALA A 11 16.93 3.84 -1.98
N SER A 12 17.76 4.77 -1.48
CA SER A 12 18.55 5.67 -2.33
C SER A 12 19.62 4.93 -3.16
N ALA A 13 20.17 3.82 -2.66
CA ALA A 13 21.15 3.00 -3.38
C ALA A 13 20.54 2.21 -4.55
N LEU A 14 19.29 1.73 -4.41
CA LEU A 14 18.58 1.03 -5.48
C LEU A 14 18.12 1.98 -6.59
N TRP A 15 17.67 3.19 -6.26
CA TRP A 15 17.33 4.21 -7.26
C TRP A 15 18.57 4.77 -7.99
N GLY A 16 19.73 4.80 -7.32
CA GLY A 16 21.01 5.14 -7.95
C GLY A 16 21.49 4.10 -8.99
N ALA A 17 21.15 2.82 -8.81
CA ALA A 17 21.51 1.78 -9.77
C ALA A 17 20.66 1.83 -11.06
N PHE A 18 19.37 2.17 -10.94
CA PHE A 18 18.46 2.29 -12.10
C PHE A 18 18.75 3.53 -12.96
N THR A 19 19.23 4.63 -12.36
CA THR A 19 19.60 5.84 -13.11
C THR A 19 20.87 5.63 -13.96
N ASN A 20 21.81 4.80 -13.50
CA ASN A 20 23.00 4.45 -14.27
C ASN A 20 22.69 3.51 -15.47
N VAL A 21 21.68 2.64 -15.36
CA VAL A 21 21.26 1.79 -16.49
C VAL A 21 20.53 2.62 -17.56
N ALA A 22 19.77 3.64 -17.14
CA ALA A 22 19.09 4.57 -18.05
C ALA A 22 20.07 5.51 -18.78
N SER A 23 21.19 5.91 -18.16
CA SER A 23 22.24 6.69 -18.86
C SER A 23 22.97 5.83 -19.89
N TYR A 24 23.25 4.56 -19.58
CA TYR A 24 23.89 3.61 -20.50
C TYR A 24 23.08 3.35 -21.78
N GLY A 25 21.75 3.31 -21.69
CA GLY A 25 20.88 3.18 -22.86
C GLY A 25 20.91 4.42 -23.78
N LYS A 26 21.19 5.60 -23.21
CA LYS A 26 21.24 6.87 -23.93
C LYS A 26 22.57 7.07 -24.67
N ASP A 27 23.68 6.65 -24.05
CA ASP A 27 25.01 6.73 -24.67
C ASP A 27 25.15 5.71 -25.81
N LEU A 28 24.63 4.49 -25.65
CA LEU A 28 24.66 3.46 -26.71
C LEU A 28 23.82 3.86 -27.94
N THR A 29 22.68 4.53 -27.73
CA THR A 29 21.84 5.03 -28.83
C THR A 29 22.42 6.28 -29.49
N GLN A 30 23.28 7.03 -28.81
CA GLN A 30 24.00 8.17 -29.37
C GLN A 30 25.23 7.73 -30.19
N ASP A 31 25.96 6.71 -29.74
CA ASP A 31 27.09 6.13 -30.48
C ASP A 31 26.63 5.43 -31.78
N LEU A 32 25.53 4.68 -31.72
CA LEU A 32 24.93 4.07 -32.92
C LEU A 32 24.42 5.13 -33.92
N ARG A 33 23.94 6.28 -33.43
CA ARG A 33 23.52 7.39 -34.30
C ARG A 33 24.70 8.11 -34.94
N GLY A 34 25.85 8.19 -34.26
CA GLY A 34 27.09 8.73 -34.83
C GLY A 34 27.65 7.88 -35.97
N ILE A 35 27.55 6.55 -35.85
CA ILE A 35 28.00 5.60 -36.89
C ILE A 35 27.07 5.64 -38.12
N VAL A 36 25.76 5.74 -37.92
CA VAL A 36 24.78 5.79 -39.02
C VAL A 36 24.77 7.16 -39.72
N ALA A 37 25.04 8.26 -39.02
CA ALA A 37 25.11 9.60 -39.61
C ALA A 37 26.42 9.89 -40.37
N GLY A 38 27.45 9.07 -40.22
CA GLY A 38 28.73 9.21 -40.92
C GLY A 38 28.75 8.63 -42.35
N SER A 39 27.71 7.89 -42.76
CA SER A 39 27.68 7.14 -44.03
C SER A 39 27.19 7.95 -45.23
N ASP A 40 26.80 9.22 -45.05
CA ASP A 40 26.24 10.06 -46.12
C ASP A 40 27.19 11.21 -46.49
N ARG A 41 28.35 10.85 -47.05
CA ARG A 41 29.23 11.76 -47.78
C ARG A 41 29.65 11.12 -49.09
N THR A 42 28.80 11.29 -50.09
CA THR A 42 29.18 11.18 -51.50
C THR A 42 29.98 12.41 -51.90
N ASP A 43 31.17 12.17 -52.47
CA ASP A 43 31.99 13.01 -53.36
C ASP A 43 33.39 13.32 -52.81
N GLY A 44 34.40 12.92 -53.59
CA GLY A 44 35.74 13.48 -53.49
C GLY A 44 36.85 12.45 -53.56
N ASP A 45 37.24 12.12 -54.79
CA ASP A 45 38.56 11.64 -55.21
C ASP A 45 39.68 12.10 -54.26
N SER A 46 40.23 11.18 -53.45
CA SER A 46 41.44 11.38 -52.64
C SER A 46 42.00 10.02 -52.25
N ALA A 47 43.20 9.74 -52.75
CA ALA A 47 43.97 8.54 -52.48
C ALA A 47 44.01 8.20 -50.98
N LEU A 48 43.58 6.98 -50.65
CA LEU A 48 43.81 6.37 -49.35
C LEU A 48 45.33 6.23 -49.13
N PRO A 49 45.90 6.77 -48.04
CA PRO A 49 47.24 6.38 -47.63
C PRO A 49 47.15 4.91 -47.23
N ALA A 50 48.08 4.08 -47.71
CA ALA A 50 48.27 2.74 -47.20
C ALA A 50 48.50 2.85 -45.68
N ALA A 51 47.48 2.52 -44.90
CA ALA A 51 47.62 2.36 -43.47
C ALA A 51 48.52 1.14 -43.28
N ASP A 52 49.66 1.35 -42.63
CA ASP A 52 50.63 0.31 -42.33
C ASP A 52 49.92 -0.82 -41.56
N ASP A 53 50.10 -2.06 -42.00
CA ASP A 53 49.46 -3.26 -41.41
C ASP A 53 49.72 -3.38 -39.89
N GLU A 54 50.76 -2.71 -39.36
CA GLU A 54 51.08 -2.62 -37.94
C GLU A 54 49.98 -1.92 -37.10
N ASP A 55 49.26 -0.94 -37.65
CA ASP A 55 48.18 -0.24 -36.91
C ASP A 55 46.90 -1.09 -36.82
N VAL A 56 46.69 -1.98 -37.79
CA VAL A 56 45.55 -2.91 -37.81
C VAL A 56 45.77 -4.02 -36.78
N ASP A 57 46.98 -4.57 -36.70
CA ASP A 57 47.33 -5.58 -35.71
C ASP A 57 47.28 -5.02 -34.28
N ALA A 58 47.74 -3.79 -34.06
CA ALA A 58 47.62 -3.11 -32.77
C ALA A 58 46.15 -2.89 -32.35
N TYR A 59 45.28 -2.53 -33.30
CA TYR A 59 43.85 -2.37 -33.04
C TYR A 59 43.16 -3.71 -32.73
N ILE A 60 43.53 -4.79 -33.42
CA ILE A 60 43.04 -6.14 -33.15
C ILE A 60 43.44 -6.58 -31.74
N GLU A 61 44.70 -6.40 -31.35
CA GLU A 61 45.17 -6.72 -30.00
C GLU A 61 44.41 -5.95 -28.91
N ASP A 62 44.15 -4.66 -29.12
CA ASP A 62 43.39 -3.84 -28.17
C ASP A 62 41.92 -4.27 -28.10
N LEU A 63 41.34 -4.67 -29.23
CA LEU A 63 39.99 -5.22 -29.28
C LEU A 63 39.89 -6.55 -28.51
N GLU A 64 40.86 -7.44 -28.69
CA GLU A 64 40.95 -8.72 -27.97
C GLU A 64 41.11 -8.50 -26.46
N ARG A 65 41.99 -7.57 -26.05
CA ARG A 65 42.15 -7.20 -24.63
C ARG A 65 40.87 -6.63 -24.04
N SER A 66 40.14 -5.82 -24.81
CA SER A 66 38.83 -5.27 -24.41
C SER A 66 37.77 -6.36 -24.23
N LEU A 67 37.72 -7.31 -25.18
CA LEU A 67 36.79 -8.44 -25.16
C LEU A 67 37.06 -9.37 -23.96
N ILE A 68 38.33 -9.62 -23.65
CA ILE A 68 38.74 -10.40 -22.47
C ILE A 68 38.31 -9.71 -21.18
N ARG A 69 38.51 -8.39 -21.05
CA ARG A 69 38.04 -7.64 -19.87
C ARG A 69 36.53 -7.70 -19.74
N LYS A 70 35.79 -7.52 -20.84
CA LYS A 70 34.32 -7.59 -20.84
C LYS A 70 33.80 -8.97 -20.45
N LYS A 71 34.46 -10.03 -20.91
CA LYS A 71 34.15 -11.40 -20.50
C LYS A 71 34.38 -11.60 -18.99
N GLN A 72 35.49 -11.11 -18.46
CA GLN A 72 35.78 -11.20 -17.02
C GLN A 72 34.78 -10.40 -16.17
N GLU A 73 34.36 -9.21 -16.62
CA GLU A 73 33.30 -8.41 -15.98
C GLU A 73 31.96 -9.15 -15.96
N ALA A 74 31.57 -9.78 -17.07
CA ALA A 74 30.34 -10.55 -17.18
C ALA A 74 30.35 -11.79 -16.28
N GLU A 75 31.48 -12.51 -16.23
CA GLU A 75 31.66 -13.66 -15.34
C GLU A 75 31.60 -13.24 -13.85
N ALA A 76 32.18 -12.09 -13.50
CA ALA A 76 32.10 -11.54 -12.15
C ALA A 76 30.66 -11.16 -11.76
N ALA A 77 29.93 -10.49 -12.67
CA ALA A 77 28.52 -10.16 -12.47
C ALA A 77 27.65 -11.43 -12.31
N HIS A 78 27.93 -12.47 -13.10
CA HIS A 78 27.20 -13.73 -13.00
C HIS A 78 27.45 -14.45 -11.67
N LYS A 79 28.70 -14.46 -11.18
CA LYS A 79 29.03 -14.96 -9.83
C LYS A 79 28.30 -14.17 -8.74
N GLN A 80 28.24 -12.84 -8.87
CA GLN A 80 27.53 -12.00 -7.90
C GLN A 80 26.02 -12.25 -7.90
N ILE A 81 25.42 -12.49 -9.07
CA ILE A 81 24.01 -12.89 -9.19
C ILE A 81 23.78 -14.25 -8.52
N GLN A 82 24.64 -15.24 -8.77
CA GLN A 82 24.55 -16.54 -8.13
C GLN A 82 24.73 -16.46 -6.61
N GLU A 83 25.64 -15.61 -6.13
CA GLU A 83 25.84 -15.39 -4.70
C GLU A 83 24.63 -14.69 -4.07
N LEU A 84 24.03 -13.71 -4.72
CA LEU A 84 22.78 -13.09 -4.27
C LEU A 84 21.60 -14.07 -4.29
N GLN A 85 21.53 -14.95 -5.29
CA GLN A 85 20.53 -16.02 -5.34
C GLN A 85 20.74 -17.04 -4.23
N ALA A 86 21.99 -17.41 -3.92
CA ALA A 86 22.33 -18.30 -2.82
C ALA A 86 22.03 -17.64 -1.46
N GLN A 87 22.29 -16.34 -1.30
CA GLN A 87 21.92 -15.56 -0.11
C GLN A 87 20.40 -15.45 0.04
N LEU A 88 19.65 -15.30 -1.06
CA LEU A 88 18.18 -15.33 -1.05
C LEU A 88 17.64 -16.72 -0.71
N ALA A 89 18.29 -17.79 -1.17
CA ALA A 89 17.91 -19.17 -0.86
C ALA A 89 18.27 -19.60 0.59
N LEU A 90 19.34 -19.05 1.15
CA LEU A 90 19.78 -19.29 2.54
C LEU A 90 19.10 -18.37 3.56
N ARG A 91 18.40 -17.32 3.11
CA ARG A 91 17.58 -16.49 3.98
C ARG A 91 16.39 -17.35 4.43
N PRO A 92 16.26 -17.68 5.74
CA PRO A 92 15.09 -18.39 6.22
C PRO A 92 13.86 -17.54 5.87
N SER A 93 12.80 -18.20 5.41
CA SER A 93 11.47 -17.63 5.13
C SER A 93 10.94 -16.86 6.35
N ALA A 94 11.43 -15.64 6.55
CA ALA A 94 10.99 -14.72 7.58
C ALA A 94 9.84 -13.82 7.09
N VAL A 95 9.20 -14.20 5.98
CA VAL A 95 7.99 -13.56 5.46
C VAL A 95 7.06 -14.64 4.92
N SER A 96 6.68 -15.60 5.75
CA SER A 96 5.28 -16.02 5.73
C SER A 96 4.65 -15.37 6.96
N ASP A 97 4.05 -14.20 6.77
CA ASP A 97 3.18 -13.55 7.76
C ASP A 97 1.90 -14.37 8.02
N THR A 98 1.88 -15.66 7.72
CA THR A 98 0.73 -16.54 7.90
C THR A 98 0.29 -16.67 9.37
N PRO A 99 1.16 -16.91 10.37
CA PRO A 99 0.67 -17.01 11.77
C PRO A 99 0.23 -15.65 12.33
N ARG A 100 0.86 -14.55 11.90
CA ARG A 100 0.51 -13.20 12.35
C ARG A 100 -0.78 -12.69 11.70
N MET A 101 -0.99 -13.04 10.43
CA MET A 101 -2.27 -12.82 9.74
C MET A 101 -3.37 -13.69 10.33
N ASP A 102 -3.09 -14.94 10.69
CA ASP A 102 -4.06 -15.82 11.35
C ASP A 102 -4.45 -15.30 12.76
N GLU A 103 -3.48 -14.75 13.52
CA GLU A 103 -3.73 -14.09 14.80
C GLU A 103 -4.56 -12.81 14.62
N LEU A 104 -4.19 -11.93 13.68
CA LEU A 104 -4.96 -10.72 13.38
C LEU A 104 -6.38 -11.04 12.88
N GLN A 105 -6.54 -12.12 12.14
CA GLN A 105 -7.85 -12.56 11.65
C GLN A 105 -8.71 -13.13 12.79
N LYS A 106 -8.11 -13.88 13.73
CA LYS A 106 -8.78 -14.29 14.98
C LYS A 106 -9.17 -13.11 15.86
N ASP A 107 -8.30 -12.12 16.00
CA ASP A 107 -8.58 -10.92 16.78
C ASP A 107 -9.72 -10.10 16.16
N MET A 108 -9.74 -9.98 14.83
CA MET A 108 -10.86 -9.37 14.11
C MET A 108 -12.18 -10.11 14.30
N GLU A 109 -12.17 -11.45 14.27
CA GLU A 109 -13.37 -12.25 14.53
C GLU A 109 -13.85 -12.12 15.98
N CYS A 110 -12.93 -12.07 16.94
CA CYS A 110 -13.25 -11.86 18.36
C CYS A 110 -13.89 -10.49 18.59
N LEU A 111 -13.33 -9.42 18.00
CA LEU A 111 -13.89 -8.07 18.09
C LEU A 111 -15.26 -7.95 17.42
N ARG A 112 -15.48 -8.65 16.30
CA ARG A 112 -16.81 -8.71 15.66
C ARG A 112 -17.85 -9.38 16.55
N LEU A 113 -17.50 -10.51 17.18
CA LEU A 113 -18.40 -11.19 18.12
C LEU A 113 -18.72 -10.32 19.34
N GLN A 114 -17.73 -9.59 19.87
CA GLN A 114 -17.94 -8.63 20.95
C GLN A 114 -18.89 -7.51 20.54
N LEU A 115 -18.65 -6.88 19.38
CA LEU A 115 -19.51 -5.80 18.86
C LEU A 115 -20.96 -6.28 18.66
N ASP A 116 -21.15 -7.50 18.14
CA ASP A 116 -22.49 -8.06 17.96
C ASP A 116 -23.16 -8.39 19.30
N SER A 117 -22.39 -8.81 20.32
CA SER A 117 -22.91 -9.00 21.68
C SER A 117 -23.34 -7.67 22.31
N GLU A 118 -22.56 -6.61 22.16
CA GLU A 118 -22.88 -5.28 22.67
C GLU A 118 -24.12 -4.69 21.97
N LYS A 119 -24.23 -4.88 20.65
CA LYS A 119 -25.43 -4.49 19.91
C LYS A 119 -26.69 -5.21 20.40
N ARG A 120 -26.61 -6.51 20.70
CA ARG A 120 -27.73 -7.26 21.29
C ARG A 120 -28.09 -6.72 22.68
N MET A 121 -27.09 -6.54 23.55
CA MET A 121 -27.32 -5.98 24.89
C MET A 121 -27.94 -4.58 24.82
N HIS A 122 -27.52 -3.74 23.88
CA HIS A 122 -28.09 -2.41 23.70
C HIS A 122 -29.52 -2.49 23.14
N ALA A 123 -29.81 -3.42 22.22
CA ALA A 123 -31.16 -3.63 21.71
C ALA A 123 -32.11 -4.12 22.83
N GLU A 124 -31.69 -5.10 23.63
CA GLU A 124 -32.44 -5.57 24.79
C GLU A 124 -32.68 -4.46 25.83
N ALA A 125 -31.69 -3.59 26.05
CA ALA A 125 -31.83 -2.44 26.94
C ALA A 125 -32.81 -1.38 26.39
N LEU A 126 -32.87 -1.20 25.07
CA LEU A 126 -33.86 -0.31 24.43
C LEU A 126 -35.26 -0.90 24.53
N ASP A 127 -35.44 -2.20 24.25
CA ASP A 127 -36.73 -2.89 24.41
C ASP A 127 -37.21 -2.86 25.87
N ALA A 128 -36.31 -3.05 26.83
CA ALA A 128 -36.63 -2.91 28.25
C ALA A 128 -37.08 -1.47 28.59
N LYS A 129 -36.43 -0.45 28.03
CA LYS A 129 -36.86 0.94 28.22
C LYS A 129 -38.22 1.18 27.55
N GLU A 130 -38.41 0.74 26.32
CA GLU A 130 -39.66 0.89 25.57
C GLU A 130 -40.84 0.26 26.31
N THR A 131 -40.67 -0.96 26.83
CA THR A 131 -41.69 -1.61 27.67
C THR A 131 -41.96 -0.84 28.97
N THR A 132 -40.94 -0.24 29.58
CA THR A 132 -41.11 0.61 30.78
C THR A 132 -41.88 1.89 30.45
N TRP A 133 -41.55 2.57 29.35
CA TRP A 133 -42.28 3.75 28.87
C TRP A 133 -43.72 3.41 28.50
N ALA A 134 -43.94 2.28 27.81
CA ALA A 134 -45.28 1.81 27.49
C ALA A 134 -46.12 1.56 28.76
N ALA A 135 -45.53 0.99 29.80
CA ALA A 135 -46.21 0.80 31.09
C ALA A 135 -46.54 2.13 31.79
N GLN A 136 -45.63 3.12 31.74
CA GLN A 136 -45.87 4.47 32.29
C GLN A 136 -46.98 5.20 31.54
N VAL A 137 -47.00 5.10 30.20
CA VAL A 137 -48.07 5.68 29.37
C VAL A 137 -49.41 5.02 29.67
N ALA A 138 -49.46 3.68 29.78
CA ALA A 138 -50.67 2.97 30.15
C ALA A 138 -51.21 3.37 31.54
N ALA A 139 -50.33 3.57 32.53
CA ALA A 139 -50.71 4.05 33.85
C ALA A 139 -51.25 5.49 33.82
N ALA A 140 -50.62 6.39 33.07
CA ALA A 140 -51.09 7.77 32.88
C ALA A 140 -52.46 7.82 32.17
N GLU A 141 -52.67 6.96 31.17
CA GLU A 141 -53.98 6.83 30.52
C GLU A 141 -55.06 6.33 31.48
N GLN A 142 -54.74 5.36 32.33
CA GLN A 142 -55.67 4.83 33.34
C GLN A 142 -56.08 5.92 34.34
N GLU A 143 -55.12 6.72 34.83
CA GLU A 143 -55.41 7.83 35.74
C GLU A 143 -56.25 8.91 35.04
N THR A 144 -55.97 9.20 33.78
CA THR A 144 -56.78 10.15 32.99
C THR A 144 -58.21 9.64 32.80
N ARG A 145 -58.40 8.33 32.56
CA ARG A 145 -59.74 7.73 32.49
C ARG A 145 -60.47 7.84 33.83
N ARG A 146 -59.79 7.54 34.93
CA ARG A 146 -60.32 7.70 36.29
C ARG A 146 -60.77 9.14 36.56
N LEU A 147 -59.93 10.14 36.27
CA LEU A 147 -60.27 11.56 36.45
C LEU A 147 -61.46 12.00 35.57
N ARG A 148 -61.58 11.45 34.35
CA ARG A 148 -62.76 11.69 33.50
C ARG A 148 -64.01 11.08 34.11
N GLU A 149 -63.94 9.87 34.64
CA GLU A 149 -65.06 9.22 35.33
C GLU A 149 -65.47 10.01 36.59
N GLU A 150 -64.53 10.47 37.41
CA GLU A 150 -64.79 11.33 38.57
C GLU A 150 -65.43 12.66 38.15
N SER A 151 -64.95 13.29 37.06
CA SER A 151 -65.56 14.51 36.51
C SER A 151 -66.98 14.25 35.99
N HIS A 152 -67.22 13.12 35.33
CA HIS A 152 -68.56 12.70 34.90
C HIS A 152 -69.48 12.45 36.09
N GLN A 153 -69.00 11.83 37.17
CA GLN A 153 -69.76 11.62 38.40
C GLN A 153 -70.10 12.96 39.09
N LEU A 154 -69.16 13.91 39.13
CA LEU A 154 -69.40 15.25 39.69
C LEU A 154 -70.43 16.02 38.84
N ARG A 155 -70.34 15.95 37.51
CA ARG A 155 -71.35 16.56 36.62
C ARG A 155 -72.72 15.89 36.75
N ALA A 156 -72.77 14.57 36.91
CA ALA A 156 -74.02 13.84 37.14
C ALA A 156 -74.64 14.23 38.49
N ARG A 157 -73.84 14.37 39.56
CA ARG A 157 -74.30 14.85 40.88
C ARG A 157 -74.84 16.28 40.81
N LEU A 158 -74.20 17.15 40.03
CA LEU A 158 -74.67 18.51 39.79
C LEU A 158 -75.99 18.54 39.00
N ALA A 159 -76.17 17.62 38.06
CA ALA A 159 -77.39 17.48 37.25
C ALA A 159 -78.57 16.86 38.01
N THR A 160 -78.31 16.08 39.07
CA THR A 160 -79.35 15.50 39.94
C THR A 160 -79.67 16.34 41.18
N ALA A 161 -79.01 17.48 41.38
CA ALA A 161 -79.36 18.41 42.44
C ALA A 161 -80.67 19.13 42.06
N PRO A 162 -81.74 19.05 42.86
CA PRO A 162 -82.98 19.78 42.57
C PRO A 162 -82.72 21.29 42.70
N THR A 163 -82.92 22.00 41.60
CA THR A 163 -83.05 23.46 41.54
C THR A 163 -84.35 23.87 42.23
N ASP A 164 -84.24 24.28 43.48
CA ASP A 164 -85.19 25.18 44.14
C ASP A 164 -84.49 25.81 45.34
N VAL A 165 -83.89 26.99 45.16
CA VAL A 165 -83.89 28.11 46.15
C VAL A 165 -83.50 29.39 45.40
N VAL A 166 -84.51 30.09 44.88
CA VAL A 166 -84.53 31.56 44.84
C VAL A 166 -85.92 31.99 45.31
N ALA A 167 -86.05 32.25 46.61
CA ALA A 167 -87.02 33.16 47.22
C ALA A 167 -86.85 33.15 48.74
N GLU A 168 -87.27 34.25 49.39
CA GLU A 168 -87.48 34.42 50.84
C GLU A 168 -86.33 34.95 51.69
N SER A 169 -85.93 36.18 51.33
CA SER A 169 -85.75 37.26 52.30
C SER A 169 -87.09 37.52 53.04
N ASP A 170 -87.31 36.89 54.20
CA ASP A 170 -88.16 37.41 55.32
C ASP A 170 -88.30 36.44 56.52
N ALA A 171 -87.54 35.35 56.61
CA ALA A 171 -87.67 34.34 57.68
C ALA A 171 -86.61 34.43 58.79
N THR A 172 -86.24 35.63 59.27
CA THR A 172 -85.24 35.79 60.37
C THR A 172 -85.77 36.44 61.65
N MET A 173 -87.05 36.84 61.68
CA MET A 173 -87.66 37.46 62.88
C MET A 173 -88.68 36.55 63.60
N GLN A 174 -88.94 35.35 63.08
CA GLN A 174 -89.84 34.36 63.70
C GLN A 174 -89.10 33.17 64.34
N ALA A 175 -87.80 33.01 64.06
CA ALA A 175 -86.94 32.00 64.69
C ALA A 175 -86.41 32.40 66.08
N VAL A 176 -86.60 33.65 66.50
CA VAL A 176 -86.19 34.16 67.83
C VAL A 176 -87.32 34.00 68.86
N ASP A 177 -88.58 34.11 68.46
CA ASP A 177 -89.73 33.89 69.35
C ASP A 177 -89.97 32.40 69.66
N ASP A 178 -89.68 31.50 68.70
CA ASP A 178 -89.73 30.04 68.92
C ASP A 178 -88.56 29.53 69.79
N ALA A 179 -87.43 30.24 69.83
CA ALA A 179 -86.29 29.94 70.70
C ALA A 179 -86.52 30.35 72.17
N VAL A 180 -87.33 31.38 72.42
CA VAL A 180 -87.67 31.85 73.78
C VAL A 180 -88.76 30.96 74.42
N SER A 181 -89.69 30.44 73.60
CA SER A 181 -90.71 29.49 74.06
C SER A 181 -90.13 28.09 74.37
N THR A 182 -89.11 27.67 73.62
CA THR A 182 -88.38 26.41 73.87
C THR A 182 -87.40 26.50 75.05
N LEU A 183 -86.87 27.68 75.38
CA LEU A 183 -86.06 27.89 76.60
C LEU A 183 -86.90 27.93 77.89
N SER A 184 -88.17 28.35 77.82
CA SER A 184 -89.10 28.33 78.97
C SER A 184 -89.62 26.92 79.32
N THR A 185 -89.50 25.96 78.41
CA THR A 185 -89.94 24.56 78.60
C THR A 185 -88.80 23.63 79.02
N VAL A 186 -87.55 23.96 78.66
CA VAL A 186 -86.35 23.22 79.06
C VAL A 186 -85.92 23.54 80.51
N LEU A 187 -86.35 24.67 81.09
CA LEU A 187 -86.04 25.07 82.48
C LEU A 187 -86.94 24.42 83.56
N THR A 188 -87.94 23.62 83.17
CA THR A 188 -88.78 22.83 84.10
C THR A 188 -88.52 21.32 84.04
N ALA A 189 -87.58 20.86 83.20
CA ALA A 189 -87.31 19.44 83.02
C ALA A 189 -85.82 19.18 82.76
N ALA A 190 -84.99 19.41 83.78
CA ALA A 190 -83.68 18.77 83.87
C ALA A 190 -83.30 18.68 85.34
N ASP A 191 -83.81 17.61 85.95
CA ASP A 191 -83.24 17.01 87.14
C ASP A 191 -81.73 16.81 86.94
N VAL A 192 -81.03 17.22 87.98
CA VAL A 192 -79.69 16.83 88.42
C VAL A 192 -79.17 15.53 87.79
N ASP A 193 -78.08 15.60 87.02
CA ASP A 193 -76.89 14.83 87.40
C ASP A 193 -75.57 15.39 86.83
N ASN A 194 -74.54 15.16 87.62
CA ASN A 194 -73.20 15.74 87.62
C ASN A 194 -72.43 15.70 86.29
N THR A 195 -71.73 16.79 85.96
CA THR A 195 -70.26 16.90 86.02
C THR A 195 -69.75 18.20 85.36
N TYR A 196 -69.08 19.07 86.15
CA TYR A 196 -68.21 20.22 85.76
C TYR A 196 -68.84 21.31 84.85
N ASP A 197 -69.14 22.54 85.28
CA ASP A 197 -68.19 23.58 85.73
C ASP A 197 -68.90 24.71 86.53
N ASP A 198 -68.30 25.18 87.62
CA ASP A 198 -68.90 25.70 88.88
C ASP A 198 -69.07 27.25 88.95
N SER A 199 -69.30 27.93 87.82
CA SER A 199 -69.23 29.41 87.75
C SER A 199 -70.56 30.14 87.49
N THR A 200 -71.58 29.43 87.00
CA THR A 200 -72.88 30.02 86.60
C THR A 200 -73.98 29.80 87.64
N ALA A 201 -73.99 28.65 88.32
CA ALA A 201 -74.93 28.33 89.39
C ALA A 201 -74.76 29.25 90.62
N THR A 202 -73.52 29.55 91.00
CA THR A 202 -73.17 30.42 92.15
C THR A 202 -73.54 31.90 91.95
N LYS A 203 -73.66 32.38 90.70
CA LYS A 203 -74.09 33.75 90.39
C LYS A 203 -75.60 33.91 90.47
N LEU A 204 -76.37 32.87 90.13
CA LEU A 204 -77.83 32.89 90.19
C LEU A 204 -78.36 32.84 91.63
N THR A 205 -77.73 32.04 92.51
CA THR A 205 -78.13 31.95 93.94
C THR A 205 -77.90 33.26 94.71
N LYS A 206 -76.88 34.05 94.32
CA LYS A 206 -76.60 35.37 94.93
C LYS A 206 -77.66 36.44 94.60
N TYR A 207 -78.25 36.40 93.40
CA TYR A 207 -79.29 37.36 93.02
C TYR A 207 -80.63 37.10 93.72
N VAL A 208 -80.97 35.83 93.98
CA VAL A 208 -82.19 35.46 94.71
C VAL A 208 -82.13 35.84 96.20
N GLY A 209 -80.96 35.77 96.83
CA GLY A 209 -80.78 36.17 98.23
C GLY A 209 -80.93 37.68 98.51
N LEU A 210 -80.58 38.53 97.54
CA LEU A 210 -80.62 39.99 97.72
C LEU A 210 -82.06 40.54 97.74
N VAL A 211 -82.95 39.96 96.92
CA VAL A 211 -84.36 40.36 96.79
C VAL A 211 -85.17 40.02 98.05
N SER A 212 -84.86 38.91 98.72
CA SER A 212 -85.56 38.49 99.94
C SER A 212 -85.24 39.38 101.17
N SER A 213 -84.03 39.93 101.26
CA SER A 213 -83.61 40.77 102.40
C SER A 213 -84.29 42.16 102.44
N ARG A 214 -84.67 42.71 101.29
CA ARG A 214 -85.32 44.04 101.19
C ARG A 214 -86.80 44.03 101.54
N LEU A 215 -87.45 42.87 101.46
CA LEU A 215 -88.89 42.74 101.73
C LEU A 215 -89.21 42.67 103.24
N ILE A 216 -88.28 42.16 104.06
CA ILE A 216 -88.44 42.01 105.52
C ILE A 216 -88.26 43.35 106.27
N ALA A 217 -87.45 44.28 105.74
CA ALA A 217 -87.21 45.58 106.39
C ALA A 217 -88.42 46.53 106.34
N LEU A 218 -89.26 46.44 105.31
CA LEU A 218 -90.43 47.31 105.14
C LEU A 218 -91.61 46.96 106.08
N GLU A 219 -91.66 45.74 106.63
CA GLU A 219 -92.74 45.32 107.53
C GLU A 219 -92.52 45.80 108.98
N VAL A 220 -91.27 46.05 109.39
CA VAL A 220 -90.92 46.47 110.75
C VAL A 220 -91.23 47.96 110.97
N ASP A 221 -91.03 48.81 109.97
CA ASP A 221 -91.22 50.27 110.07
C ASP A 221 -92.71 50.68 110.14
N ALA A 222 -93.62 49.87 109.57
CA ALA A 222 -95.06 50.14 109.62
C ALA A 222 -95.69 49.90 111.01
N LYS A 223 -95.10 49.03 111.86
CA LYS A 223 -95.61 48.75 113.21
C LYS A 223 -95.21 49.81 114.24
N ALA A 224 -94.10 50.54 114.03
CA ALA A 224 -93.62 51.58 114.95
C ALA A 224 -94.46 52.87 114.93
N LEU A 225 -95.03 53.24 113.77
CA LEU A 225 -95.83 54.46 113.62
C LEU A 225 -97.21 54.37 114.30
N LYS A 226 -97.75 53.17 114.49
CA LYS A 226 -99.06 52.96 115.12
C LYS A 226 -99.04 53.19 116.64
N ASN A 227 -97.90 52.95 117.30
CA ASN A 227 -97.79 53.05 118.76
C ASN A 227 -97.54 54.49 119.26
N THR A 228 -96.98 55.37 118.44
CA THR A 228 -96.68 56.76 118.83
C THR A 228 -97.91 57.67 118.79
N LEU A 229 -98.89 57.38 117.94
CA LEU A 229 -100.13 58.17 117.84
C LEU A 229 -101.07 57.98 119.05
N HIS A 230 -101.00 56.83 119.75
CA HIS A 230 -101.87 56.53 120.89
C HIS A 230 -101.40 57.20 122.21
N ALA A 231 -100.14 57.65 122.27
CA ALA A 231 -99.56 58.32 123.46
C ALA A 231 -99.82 59.84 123.51
N PHE A 232 -100.08 60.48 122.36
CA PHE A 232 -100.23 61.94 122.27
C PHE A 232 -101.60 62.45 122.76
N LEU A 233 -102.66 61.65 122.58
CA LEU A 233 -104.04 62.08 122.87
C LEU A 233 -104.46 62.04 124.35
N LEU A 234 -103.59 61.59 125.26
CA LEU A 234 -103.90 61.43 126.70
C LEU A 234 -103.36 62.57 127.60
N SER A 235 -102.68 63.59 127.07
CA SER A 235 -101.86 64.52 127.89
C SER A 235 -102.33 65.98 128.03
N GLN A 236 -103.52 66.36 127.55
CA GLN A 236 -103.96 67.78 127.53
C GLN A 236 -105.38 67.98 128.07
N ASN A 237 -105.59 67.68 129.36
CA ASN A 237 -106.77 68.15 130.11
C ASN A 237 -106.34 68.59 131.52
N GLU A 238 -106.69 69.83 131.90
CA GLU A 238 -106.50 70.50 133.20
C GLU A 238 -105.33 71.51 133.34
N ARG A 239 -105.66 72.82 133.24
CA ARG A 239 -105.61 73.81 134.34
C ARG A 239 -105.56 75.25 133.81
N VAL A 240 -106.61 76.04 134.08
CA VAL A 240 -106.55 77.51 134.15
C VAL A 240 -107.54 77.99 135.22
N ASP A 241 -107.04 78.78 136.17
CA ASP A 241 -107.72 79.85 136.95
C ASP A 241 -106.63 80.51 137.82
N ALA A 242 -106.59 81.80 138.18
CA ALA A 242 -107.31 83.03 137.85
C ALA A 242 -106.53 84.17 138.55
N PHE A 243 -106.34 85.40 137.99
CA PHE A 243 -105.88 86.59 138.76
C PHE A 243 -106.23 87.93 138.10
N SER A 244 -106.20 89.01 138.91
CA SER A 244 -107.07 90.18 138.95
C SER A 244 -106.89 91.34 137.94
N LEU A 245 -108.00 92.07 137.75
CA LEU A 245 -108.35 93.03 136.67
C LEU A 245 -107.58 94.38 136.53
N PRO A 246 -106.86 94.96 137.50
CA PRO A 246 -106.15 96.22 137.27
C PRO A 246 -104.85 96.04 136.45
N GLU A 247 -104.24 94.85 136.54
CA GLU A 247 -103.01 94.48 135.82
C GLU A 247 -103.28 94.21 134.32
N CYS A 248 -104.53 93.88 133.97
CA CYS A 248 -104.97 93.63 132.60
C CYS A 248 -105.00 94.90 131.74
N LYS A 249 -105.14 96.10 132.33
CA LYS A 249 -105.23 97.34 131.53
C LYS A 249 -103.86 97.82 131.03
N LEU A 250 -102.82 97.74 131.87
CA LEU A 250 -101.43 98.04 131.48
C LEU A 250 -100.83 96.96 130.56
N LYS A 251 -101.19 95.69 130.76
CA LYS A 251 -100.80 94.61 129.84
C LYS A 251 -101.47 94.74 128.46
N LEU A 252 -102.68 95.29 128.37
CA LEU A 252 -103.37 95.48 127.07
C LEU A 252 -102.71 96.57 126.20
N GLU A 253 -102.23 97.67 126.79
CA GLU A 253 -101.49 98.70 126.05
C GLU A 253 -100.09 98.23 125.62
N ALA A 254 -99.40 97.45 126.47
CA ALA A 254 -98.13 96.81 126.09
C ALA A 254 -98.30 95.74 124.98
N ILE A 255 -99.43 95.02 124.97
CA ILE A 255 -99.76 94.05 123.91
C ILE A 255 -100.13 94.75 122.59
N SER A 256 -100.77 95.92 122.65
CA SER A 256 -101.09 96.75 121.48
C SER A 256 -99.82 97.20 120.74
N GLN A 257 -98.83 97.75 121.45
CA GLN A 257 -97.55 98.15 120.85
C GLN A 257 -96.76 96.96 120.29
N LYS A 258 -96.75 95.82 121.00
CA LYS A 258 -96.05 94.62 120.53
C LYS A 258 -96.67 94.04 119.25
N ARG A 259 -98.00 94.09 119.09
CA ARG A 259 -98.67 93.65 117.84
C ARG A 259 -98.27 94.48 116.62
N MET A 260 -98.09 95.79 116.77
CA MET A 260 -97.65 96.64 115.66
C MET A 260 -96.23 96.32 115.21
N THR A 261 -95.31 96.08 116.14
CA THR A 261 -93.93 95.69 115.81
C THR A 261 -93.86 94.29 115.20
N ASP A 262 -94.68 93.35 115.68
CA ASP A 262 -94.73 92.00 115.12
C ASP A 262 -95.35 91.99 113.71
N HIS A 263 -96.34 92.86 113.43
CA HIS A 263 -96.95 92.96 112.11
C HIS A 263 -95.97 93.49 111.03
N GLN A 264 -95.10 94.45 111.38
CA GLN A 264 -94.03 94.91 110.49
C GLN A 264 -92.97 93.82 110.23
N ARG A 265 -92.72 92.96 111.20
CA ARG A 265 -91.75 91.86 111.09
C ARG A 265 -92.27 90.74 110.18
N ILE A 266 -93.59 90.46 110.24
CA ILE A 266 -94.26 89.49 109.38
C ILE A 266 -94.19 89.93 107.91
N THR A 267 -94.47 91.20 107.61
CA THR A 267 -94.42 91.71 106.22
C THR A 267 -93.00 91.67 105.62
N GLN A 268 -91.96 91.87 106.43
CA GLN A 268 -90.57 91.70 105.97
C GLN A 268 -90.23 90.23 105.66
N LEU A 269 -90.72 89.29 106.47
CA LEU A 269 -90.51 87.86 106.24
C LEU A 269 -91.23 87.37 104.97
N GLU A 270 -92.45 87.83 104.72
CA GLU A 270 -93.20 87.52 103.49
C GLU A 270 -92.47 88.00 102.23
N ALA A 271 -91.89 89.21 102.25
CA ALA A 271 -91.09 89.72 101.14
C ALA A 271 -89.80 88.92 100.90
N SER A 272 -89.17 88.40 101.97
CA SER A 272 -87.98 87.54 101.85
C SER A 272 -88.30 86.15 101.29
N LEU A 273 -89.46 85.59 101.63
CA LEU A 273 -89.93 84.30 101.13
C LEU A 273 -90.20 84.35 99.62
N GLY A 274 -90.80 85.43 99.13
CA GLY A 274 -91.05 85.62 97.69
C GLY A 274 -89.77 85.65 96.85
N LYS A 275 -88.68 86.25 97.35
CA LYS A 275 -87.37 86.25 96.66
C LYS A 275 -86.70 84.88 96.63
N LEU A 276 -86.91 84.06 97.65
CA LEU A 276 -86.38 82.69 97.68
C LEU A 276 -87.11 81.78 96.71
N GLN A 277 -88.43 81.95 96.57
CA GLN A 277 -89.23 81.16 95.62
C GLN A 277 -88.87 81.45 94.15
N SER A 278 -88.60 82.71 93.78
CA SER A 278 -88.17 83.02 92.41
C SER A 278 -86.80 82.41 92.05
N ARG A 279 -85.87 82.38 93.01
CA ARG A 279 -84.51 81.85 92.79
C ARG A 279 -84.48 80.33 92.66
N VAL A 280 -85.40 79.61 93.29
CA VAL A 280 -85.56 78.16 93.12
C VAL A 280 -86.10 77.84 91.71
N HIS A 281 -87.03 78.63 91.18
CA HIS A 281 -87.58 78.40 89.85
C HIS A 281 -86.55 78.65 88.72
N GLU A 282 -85.69 79.66 88.86
CA GLU A 282 -84.59 79.91 87.92
C GLU A 282 -83.56 78.76 87.89
N MET A 283 -83.23 78.19 89.05
CA MET A 283 -82.32 77.04 89.13
C MET A 283 -82.89 75.79 88.44
N GLU A 284 -84.21 75.56 88.55
CA GLU A 284 -84.85 74.38 87.96
C GLU A 284 -84.94 74.47 86.42
N THR A 285 -85.15 75.68 85.88
CA THR A 285 -85.15 75.89 84.43
C THR A 285 -83.74 75.79 83.83
N ALA A 286 -82.71 76.26 84.54
CA ALA A 286 -81.31 76.07 84.12
C ALA A 286 -80.89 74.59 84.11
N ALA A 287 -81.33 73.78 85.09
CA ALA A 287 -81.02 72.36 85.13
C ALA A 287 -81.64 71.59 83.95
N LYS A 288 -82.86 71.96 83.52
CA LYS A 288 -83.52 71.34 82.36
C LYS A 288 -82.82 71.66 81.03
N SER A 289 -82.25 72.86 80.87
CA SER A 289 -81.48 73.21 79.66
C SER A 289 -80.11 72.53 79.61
N HIS A 290 -79.48 72.25 80.75
CA HIS A 290 -78.19 71.56 80.76
C HIS A 290 -78.32 70.07 80.41
N ASN A 291 -79.42 69.42 80.81
CA ASN A 291 -79.66 68.02 80.45
C ASN A 291 -79.94 67.81 78.95
N SER A 292 -80.59 68.76 78.26
CA SER A 292 -80.84 68.63 76.81
C SER A 292 -79.55 68.81 75.98
N THR A 293 -78.63 69.68 76.41
CA THR A 293 -77.34 69.86 75.74
C THR A 293 -76.43 68.65 75.89
N LEU A 294 -76.44 67.99 77.06
CA LEU A 294 -75.65 66.77 77.28
C LEU A 294 -76.09 65.61 76.37
N ALA A 295 -77.40 65.41 76.19
CA ALA A 295 -77.95 64.38 75.32
C ALA A 295 -77.52 64.57 73.84
N SER A 296 -77.55 65.80 73.34
CA SER A 296 -77.13 66.12 71.96
C SER A 296 -75.63 65.86 71.72
N THR A 297 -74.77 66.19 72.69
CA THR A 297 -73.32 65.94 72.55
C THR A 297 -72.96 64.46 72.53
N HIS A 298 -73.70 63.62 73.27
CA HIS A 298 -73.47 62.18 73.29
C HIS A 298 -73.81 61.52 71.94
N GLU A 299 -74.89 61.98 71.30
CA GLU A 299 -75.31 61.46 69.99
C GLU A 299 -74.32 61.83 68.86
N MET A 300 -73.69 63.02 68.93
CA MET A 300 -72.64 63.41 67.98
C MET A 300 -71.37 62.57 68.13
N LEU A 301 -70.97 62.23 69.36
CA LEU A 301 -69.78 61.40 69.63
C LEU A 301 -69.94 59.98 69.09
N GLU A 302 -71.12 59.39 69.22
CA GLU A 302 -71.40 58.05 68.70
C GLU A 302 -71.46 58.01 67.16
N ARG A 303 -71.91 59.09 66.49
CA ARG A 303 -71.80 59.19 65.02
C ARG A 303 -70.34 59.27 64.57
N ALA A 304 -69.53 60.14 65.17
CA ALA A 304 -68.11 60.27 64.84
C ALA A 304 -67.32 58.97 65.06
N ARG A 305 -67.71 58.15 66.05
CA ARG A 305 -67.09 56.85 66.32
C ARG A 305 -67.38 55.80 65.25
N ARG A 306 -68.57 55.81 64.65
CA ARG A 306 -68.92 54.92 63.54
C ARG A 306 -68.17 55.32 62.27
N ASP A 307 -68.14 56.61 61.95
CA ASP A 307 -67.44 57.12 60.77
C ASP A 307 -65.93 56.83 60.84
N ALA A 308 -65.32 56.91 62.03
CA ALA A 308 -63.92 56.54 62.23
C ALA A 308 -63.64 55.04 62.04
N LYS A 309 -64.59 54.17 62.41
CA LYS A 309 -64.47 52.72 62.22
C LYS A 309 -64.57 52.34 60.73
N ASP A 310 -65.48 52.99 60.01
CA ASP A 310 -65.67 52.76 58.57
C ASP A 310 -64.49 53.32 57.76
N ALA A 311 -63.88 54.43 58.19
CA ALA A 311 -62.64 54.96 57.60
C ALA A 311 -61.46 53.98 57.77
N ALA A 312 -61.27 53.43 58.97
CA ALA A 312 -60.20 52.47 59.24
C ALA A 312 -60.34 51.16 58.41
N GLN A 313 -61.57 50.69 58.20
CA GLN A 313 -61.83 49.53 57.34
C GLN A 313 -61.51 49.82 55.87
N LYS A 314 -61.85 51.02 55.38
CA LYS A 314 -61.50 51.46 54.02
C LYS A 314 -59.98 51.54 53.84
N ASP A 315 -59.25 52.10 54.79
CA ASP A 315 -57.78 52.18 54.74
C ASP A 315 -57.12 50.79 54.70
N GLU A 316 -57.63 49.83 55.47
CA GLU A 316 -57.17 48.44 55.43
C GLU A 316 -57.43 47.79 54.06
N THR A 317 -58.62 47.96 53.48
CA THR A 317 -58.89 47.44 52.13
C THR A 317 -58.05 48.10 51.04
N ILE A 318 -57.76 49.40 51.15
CA ILE A 318 -56.87 50.13 50.23
C ILE A 318 -55.46 49.54 50.31
N ARG A 319 -54.96 49.26 51.52
CA ARG A 319 -53.64 48.66 51.72
C ARG A 319 -53.54 47.27 51.10
N GLN A 320 -54.54 46.42 51.31
CA GLN A 320 -54.59 45.08 50.70
C GLN A 320 -54.65 45.13 49.16
N LEU A 321 -55.39 46.10 48.60
CA LEU A 321 -55.41 46.32 47.15
C LEU A 321 -54.07 46.83 46.62
N GLN A 322 -53.39 47.73 47.34
CA GLN A 322 -52.06 48.20 46.98
C GLN A 322 -51.02 47.07 47.01
N ASP A 323 -51.06 46.20 48.03
CA ASP A 323 -50.17 45.04 48.11
C ASP A 323 -50.41 44.06 46.96
N LYS A 324 -51.68 43.82 46.59
CA LYS A 324 -52.02 43.00 45.41
C LYS A 324 -51.57 43.64 44.09
N VAL A 325 -51.71 44.96 43.94
CA VAL A 325 -51.22 45.67 42.75
C VAL A 325 -49.70 45.56 42.65
N ASN A 326 -48.98 45.78 43.75
CA ASN A 326 -47.52 45.64 43.77
C ASN A 326 -47.07 44.19 43.48
N GLN A 327 -47.81 43.20 44.00
CA GLN A 327 -47.53 41.79 43.72
C GLN A 327 -47.77 41.44 42.23
N LEU A 328 -48.87 41.91 41.65
CA LEU A 328 -49.16 41.70 40.22
C LEU A 328 -48.15 42.42 39.33
N GLN A 329 -47.68 43.61 39.72
CA GLN A 329 -46.62 44.33 39.01
C GLN A 329 -45.31 43.54 39.01
N ARG A 330 -44.86 43.05 40.15
CA ARG A 330 -43.65 42.21 40.24
C ARG A 330 -43.78 40.92 39.41
N ASN A 331 -44.95 40.29 39.43
CA ASN A 331 -45.20 39.10 38.62
C ASN A 331 -45.18 39.43 37.12
N THR A 332 -45.72 40.59 36.73
CA THR A 332 -45.70 41.04 35.33
C THR A 332 -44.26 41.35 34.87
N GLU A 333 -43.47 42.02 35.71
CA GLU A 333 -42.04 42.29 35.44
C GLU A 333 -41.24 40.99 35.33
N HIS A 334 -41.48 40.02 36.23
CA HIS A 334 -40.85 38.70 36.17
C HIS A 334 -41.17 37.96 34.88
N LEU A 335 -42.46 37.87 34.52
CA LEU A 335 -42.89 37.23 33.27
C LEU A 335 -42.35 37.97 32.03
N SER A 336 -42.23 39.29 32.09
CA SER A 336 -41.60 40.08 31.02
C SER A 336 -40.13 39.73 30.87
N HIS A 337 -39.38 39.64 31.96
CA HIS A 337 -37.97 39.24 31.92
C HIS A 337 -37.78 37.79 31.47
N GLU A 338 -38.64 36.86 31.88
CA GLU A 338 -38.62 35.48 31.38
C GLU A 338 -38.95 35.42 29.88
N LEU A 339 -39.91 36.23 29.41
CA LEU A 339 -40.23 36.32 27.99
C LEU A 339 -39.06 36.92 27.19
N GLU A 340 -38.41 37.96 27.71
CA GLU A 340 -37.21 38.54 27.10
C GLU A 340 -36.07 37.52 27.06
N ALA A 341 -35.80 36.83 28.17
CA ALA A 341 -34.77 35.79 28.25
C ALA A 341 -35.03 34.67 27.25
N THR A 342 -36.24 34.09 27.23
CA THR A 342 -36.60 33.04 26.26
C THR A 342 -36.56 33.52 24.81
N THR A 343 -36.92 34.79 24.55
CA THR A 343 -36.80 35.38 23.21
C THR A 343 -35.33 35.52 22.80
N THR A 344 -34.44 35.94 23.71
CA THR A 344 -33.00 36.01 23.43
C THR A 344 -32.38 34.62 23.22
N GLU A 345 -32.77 33.63 24.01
CA GLU A 345 -32.35 32.23 23.82
C GLU A 345 -32.82 31.70 22.46
N LEU A 346 -34.08 31.95 22.07
CA LEU A 346 -34.60 31.56 20.77
C LEU A 346 -33.81 32.21 19.62
N GLN A 347 -33.50 33.52 19.73
CA GLN A 347 -32.69 34.23 18.74
C GLN A 347 -31.27 33.66 18.65
N GLN A 348 -30.64 33.32 19.77
CA GLN A 348 -29.32 32.69 19.80
C GLN A 348 -29.35 31.30 19.15
N VAL A 349 -30.36 30.49 19.44
CA VAL A 349 -30.53 29.16 18.82
C VAL A 349 -30.77 29.30 17.31
N GLN A 350 -31.57 30.26 16.87
CA GLN A 350 -31.79 30.53 15.44
C GLN A 350 -30.51 30.98 14.74
N ALA A 351 -29.73 31.88 15.36
CA ALA A 351 -28.45 32.32 14.82
C ALA A 351 -27.42 31.18 14.75
N ALA A 352 -27.35 30.34 15.80
CA ALA A 352 -26.49 29.16 15.82
C ALA A 352 -26.91 28.13 14.75
N GLN A 353 -28.22 27.93 14.55
CA GLN A 353 -28.74 27.06 13.51
C GLN A 353 -28.44 27.58 12.10
N ALA A 354 -28.54 28.89 11.87
CA ALA A 354 -28.16 29.52 10.61
C ALA A 354 -26.66 29.36 10.33
N ALA A 355 -25.79 29.61 11.31
CA ALA A 355 -24.34 29.41 11.19
C ALA A 355 -23.97 27.93 10.97
N ALA A 356 -24.66 27.01 11.64
CA ALA A 356 -24.49 25.57 11.42
C ALA A 356 -24.93 25.15 10.02
N ALA A 357 -26.01 25.73 9.48
CA ALA A 357 -26.46 25.48 8.11
C ALA A 357 -25.47 26.02 7.07
N GLU A 358 -24.92 27.23 7.27
CA GLU A 358 -23.88 27.80 6.39
C GLU A 358 -22.61 26.95 6.37
N THR A 359 -22.09 26.56 7.53
CA THR A 359 -20.91 25.69 7.64
C THR A 359 -21.17 24.29 7.08
N SER A 360 -22.36 23.72 7.30
CA SER A 360 -22.77 22.48 6.65
C SER A 360 -22.81 22.63 5.13
N MET A 361 -23.28 23.76 4.60
CA MET A 361 -23.33 23.99 3.17
C MET A 361 -21.93 24.16 2.57
N GLU A 362 -21.05 24.92 3.21
CA GLU A 362 -19.65 25.10 2.81
C GLU A 362 -18.89 23.76 2.79
N THR A 363 -19.07 22.94 3.83
CA THR A 363 -18.48 21.59 3.86
C THR A 363 -19.04 20.69 2.76
N THR A 364 -20.34 20.73 2.45
CA THR A 364 -20.89 19.97 1.32
C THR A 364 -20.33 20.40 -0.03
N TYR A 365 -20.14 21.71 -0.27
CA TYR A 365 -19.50 22.19 -1.49
C TYR A 365 -18.03 21.77 -1.58
N SER A 366 -17.28 21.86 -0.49
CA SER A 366 -15.89 21.40 -0.45
C SER A 366 -15.76 19.90 -0.75
N VAL A 367 -16.64 19.07 -0.19
CA VAL A 367 -16.70 17.63 -0.47
C VAL A 367 -17.07 17.36 -1.93
N MET A 368 -18.02 18.12 -2.49
CA MET A 368 -18.42 17.99 -3.89
C MET A 368 -17.29 18.36 -4.86
N ASP A 369 -16.56 19.44 -4.58
CA ASP A 369 -15.41 19.87 -5.38
C ASP A 369 -14.29 18.83 -5.33
N ARG A 370 -13.96 18.36 -4.12
CA ARG A 370 -12.98 17.28 -3.93
C ARG A 370 -13.39 15.98 -4.62
N ASN A 371 -14.67 15.63 -4.59
CA ASN A 371 -15.17 14.45 -5.30
C ASN A 371 -15.05 14.63 -6.82
N SER A 372 -15.33 15.82 -7.36
CA SER A 372 -15.15 16.12 -8.78
C SER A 372 -13.69 16.02 -9.24
N GLU A 373 -12.73 16.42 -8.40
CA GLU A 373 -11.30 16.22 -8.66
C GLU A 373 -10.92 14.75 -8.65
N LEU A 374 -11.42 13.98 -7.67
CA LEU A 374 -11.19 12.54 -7.58
C LEU A 374 -11.74 11.83 -8.81
N GLU A 375 -12.96 12.17 -9.26
CA GLU A 375 -13.55 11.63 -10.49
C GLU A 375 -12.66 11.95 -11.70
N ARG A 376 -12.17 13.19 -11.84
CA ARG A 376 -11.25 13.57 -12.93
C ARG A 376 -9.94 12.79 -12.90
N MET A 377 -9.36 12.58 -11.71
CA MET A 377 -8.15 11.77 -11.56
C MET A 377 -8.40 10.29 -11.87
N VAL A 378 -9.56 9.75 -11.48
CA VAL A 378 -9.95 8.37 -11.84
C VAL A 378 -10.05 8.26 -13.36
N TYR A 379 -10.70 9.20 -14.04
CA TYR A 379 -10.77 9.20 -15.50
C TYR A 379 -9.38 9.30 -16.15
N SER A 380 -8.50 10.18 -15.67
CA SER A 380 -7.14 10.28 -16.22
C SER A 380 -6.34 9.00 -16.00
N LEU A 381 -6.40 8.41 -14.81
CA LEU A 381 -5.72 7.14 -14.51
C LEU A 381 -6.28 5.98 -15.34
N THR A 382 -7.59 5.94 -15.60
CA THR A 382 -8.17 4.91 -16.47
C THR A 382 -7.69 5.04 -17.92
N GLU A 383 -7.52 6.27 -18.42
CA GLU A 383 -7.01 6.52 -19.76
C GLU A 383 -5.50 6.19 -19.85
N GLU A 384 -4.71 6.59 -18.85
CA GLU A 384 -3.29 6.20 -18.75
C GLU A 384 -3.11 4.68 -18.69
N LEU A 385 -3.95 3.98 -17.92
CA LEU A 385 -3.93 2.51 -17.84
C LEU A 385 -4.29 1.87 -19.18
N LYS A 386 -5.27 2.44 -19.89
CA LYS A 386 -5.65 1.98 -21.23
C LYS A 386 -4.50 2.18 -22.22
N GLN A 387 -3.87 3.36 -22.24
CA GLN A 387 -2.72 3.64 -23.09
C GLN A 387 -1.54 2.71 -22.79
N ALA A 388 -1.20 2.52 -21.51
CA ALA A 388 -0.12 1.61 -21.10
C ALA A 388 -0.40 0.16 -21.50
N LYS A 389 -1.67 -0.27 -21.47
CA LYS A 389 -2.08 -1.60 -21.93
C LYS A 389 -1.95 -1.73 -23.45
N GLU A 390 -2.35 -0.71 -24.20
CA GLU A 390 -2.21 -0.68 -25.66
C GLU A 390 -0.73 -0.70 -26.09
N THR A 391 0.13 0.08 -25.43
CA THR A 391 1.58 0.06 -25.69
C THR A 391 2.20 -1.29 -25.35
N HIS A 392 1.85 -1.88 -24.19
CA HIS A 392 2.35 -3.20 -23.82
C HIS A 392 1.92 -4.29 -24.81
N GLN A 393 0.68 -4.24 -25.29
CA GLN A 393 0.19 -5.17 -26.31
C GLN A 393 0.90 -4.97 -27.66
N ALA A 394 1.18 -3.72 -28.05
CA ALA A 394 1.94 -3.42 -29.26
C ALA A 394 3.38 -3.94 -29.15
N ASP A 395 4.06 -3.72 -28.03
CA ASP A 395 5.42 -4.21 -27.78
C ASP A 395 5.45 -5.75 -27.76
N GLN A 396 4.45 -6.39 -27.14
CA GLN A 396 4.32 -7.85 -27.15
C GLN A 396 4.15 -8.39 -28.58
N ALA A 397 3.31 -7.74 -29.40
CA ALA A 397 3.13 -8.13 -30.80
C ALA A 397 4.42 -7.94 -31.61
N GLN A 398 5.16 -6.85 -31.39
CA GLN A 398 6.46 -6.62 -32.02
C GLN A 398 7.47 -7.68 -31.60
N TRP A 399 7.52 -8.07 -30.33
CA TRP A 399 8.43 -9.10 -29.85
C TRP A 399 8.12 -10.47 -30.44
N VAL A 400 6.83 -10.84 -30.53
CA VAL A 400 6.40 -12.08 -31.20
C VAL A 400 6.77 -12.04 -32.68
N HIS A 401 6.55 -10.93 -33.37
CA HIS A 401 6.93 -10.78 -34.78
C HIS A 401 8.45 -10.89 -34.97
N HIS A 402 9.25 -10.22 -34.13
CA HIS A 402 10.70 -10.33 -34.16
C HIS A 402 11.18 -11.75 -33.84
N MET A 403 10.57 -12.41 -32.86
CA MET A 403 10.86 -13.81 -32.54
C MET A 403 10.58 -14.71 -33.75
N GLN A 404 9.42 -14.56 -34.40
CA GLN A 404 9.04 -15.32 -35.58
C GLN A 404 9.97 -15.07 -36.78
N ALA A 405 10.35 -13.81 -37.02
CA ALA A 405 11.29 -13.44 -38.07
C ALA A 405 12.70 -13.99 -37.79
N ASN A 406 13.13 -13.99 -36.52
CA ASN A 406 14.41 -14.57 -36.14
C ASN A 406 14.40 -16.10 -36.27
N THR A 407 13.34 -16.79 -35.84
CA THR A 407 13.23 -18.24 -36.06
C THR A 407 13.16 -18.59 -37.54
N SER A 408 12.42 -17.83 -38.36
CA SER A 408 12.41 -18.07 -39.82
C SER A 408 13.79 -17.87 -40.43
N ALA A 409 14.49 -16.78 -40.09
CA ALA A 409 15.85 -16.50 -40.57
C ALA A 409 16.85 -17.59 -40.16
N VAL A 410 16.79 -18.09 -38.92
CA VAL A 410 17.64 -19.19 -38.45
C VAL A 410 17.33 -20.48 -39.21
N THR A 411 16.05 -20.81 -39.42
CA THR A 411 15.68 -22.02 -40.18
C THR A 411 16.06 -21.93 -41.66
N GLU A 412 15.96 -20.74 -42.27
CA GLU A 412 16.39 -20.49 -43.65
C GLU A 412 17.91 -20.60 -43.77
N ALA A 413 18.67 -20.04 -42.82
CA ALA A 413 20.13 -20.17 -42.80
C ALA A 413 20.58 -21.63 -42.64
N GLN A 414 19.94 -22.39 -41.74
CA GLN A 414 20.21 -23.82 -41.59
C GLN A 414 19.86 -24.61 -42.85
N TRP A 415 18.75 -24.29 -43.50
CA TRP A 415 18.36 -24.90 -44.77
C TRP A 415 19.39 -24.61 -45.87
N PHE A 416 19.86 -23.36 -45.98
CA PHE A 416 20.88 -22.97 -46.94
C PHE A 416 22.23 -23.66 -46.68
N GLU A 417 22.67 -23.74 -45.41
CA GLU A 417 23.89 -24.46 -45.03
C GLU A 417 23.80 -25.97 -45.38
N MET A 418 22.64 -26.60 -45.13
CA MET A 418 22.44 -27.99 -45.50
C MET A 418 22.36 -28.20 -47.02
N SER A 419 21.69 -27.30 -47.73
CA SER A 419 21.60 -27.35 -49.20
C SER A 419 22.99 -27.21 -49.85
N THR A 420 23.79 -26.25 -49.39
CA THR A 420 25.16 -26.06 -49.89
C THR A 420 26.08 -27.23 -49.57
N ARG A 421 25.98 -27.82 -48.37
CA ARG A 421 26.70 -29.06 -48.04
C ARG A 421 26.29 -30.24 -48.92
N LEU A 422 25.00 -30.38 -49.22
CA LEU A 422 24.51 -31.43 -50.11
C LEU A 422 25.06 -31.24 -51.53
N GLU A 423 25.02 -30.03 -52.08
CA GLU A 423 25.58 -29.73 -53.40
C GLU A 423 27.09 -30.03 -53.46
N LEU A 424 27.85 -29.68 -52.42
CA LEU A 424 29.27 -29.99 -52.33
C LEU A 424 29.51 -31.50 -52.33
N LEU A 425 28.78 -32.26 -51.50
CA LEU A 425 28.88 -33.72 -51.45
C LEU A 425 28.47 -34.37 -52.78
N GLU A 426 27.48 -33.82 -53.48
CA GLU A 426 27.12 -34.27 -54.83
C GLU A 426 28.25 -34.03 -55.84
N THR A 427 28.96 -32.91 -55.74
CA THR A 427 30.13 -32.66 -56.61
C THR A 427 31.30 -33.59 -56.29
N ASP A 428 31.61 -33.81 -55.01
CA ASP A 428 32.67 -34.73 -54.58
C ASP A 428 32.35 -36.17 -55.03
N LYS A 429 31.09 -36.58 -54.91
CA LYS A 429 30.62 -37.87 -55.42
C LYS A 429 30.86 -37.99 -56.92
N ARG A 430 30.52 -36.98 -57.73
CA ARG A 430 30.74 -37.00 -59.18
C ARG A 430 32.22 -37.12 -59.54
N VAL A 431 33.10 -36.44 -58.81
CA VAL A 431 34.56 -36.54 -59.03
C VAL A 431 35.04 -37.96 -58.70
N ALA A 432 34.62 -38.52 -57.57
CA ALA A 432 34.97 -39.89 -57.20
C ALA A 432 34.46 -40.93 -58.22
N GLU A 433 33.27 -40.73 -58.79
CA GLU A 433 32.74 -41.57 -59.87
C GLU A 433 33.60 -41.45 -61.15
N GLN A 434 34.00 -40.23 -61.54
CA GLN A 434 34.88 -40.02 -62.69
C GLN A 434 36.26 -40.66 -62.51
N ASP A 435 36.84 -40.55 -61.31
CA ASP A 435 38.12 -41.19 -60.98
C ASP A 435 38.00 -42.72 -61.02
N ALA A 436 36.90 -43.28 -60.52
CA ALA A 436 36.64 -44.72 -60.60
C ALA A 436 36.54 -45.20 -62.05
N ASP A 437 35.82 -44.47 -62.91
CA ASP A 437 35.71 -44.77 -64.34
C ASP A 437 37.08 -44.68 -65.04
N ARG A 438 37.87 -43.63 -64.74
CA ARG A 438 39.22 -43.48 -65.27
C ARG A 438 40.10 -44.67 -64.85
N LEU A 439 40.15 -45.01 -63.57
CA LEU A 439 40.93 -46.15 -63.07
C LEU A 439 40.47 -47.47 -63.70
N TYR A 440 39.17 -47.65 -63.93
CA TYR A 440 38.64 -48.81 -64.64
C TYR A 440 39.15 -48.88 -66.09
N THR A 441 39.16 -47.76 -66.81
CA THR A 441 39.74 -47.70 -68.18
C THR A 441 41.24 -47.95 -68.19
N GLU A 442 41.99 -47.44 -67.21
CA GLU A 442 43.43 -47.68 -67.08
C GLU A 442 43.73 -49.16 -66.79
N LEU A 443 42.94 -49.79 -65.91
CA LEU A 443 43.08 -51.21 -65.57
C LEU A 443 42.75 -52.12 -66.75
N THR A 444 41.67 -51.82 -67.48
CA THR A 444 41.31 -52.57 -68.70
C THR A 444 42.36 -52.40 -69.82
N ASN A 445 42.93 -51.20 -69.98
CA ASN A 445 44.04 -50.96 -70.91
C ASN A 445 45.30 -51.76 -70.51
N LEU A 446 45.66 -51.75 -69.22
CA LEU A 446 46.76 -52.55 -68.68
C LEU A 446 46.53 -54.05 -68.93
N GLN A 447 45.31 -54.54 -68.69
CA GLN A 447 44.94 -55.91 -68.98
C GLN A 447 45.13 -56.24 -70.47
N ALA A 448 44.71 -55.35 -71.37
CA ALA A 448 44.89 -55.54 -72.81
C ALA A 448 46.38 -55.61 -73.20
N VAL A 449 47.21 -54.69 -72.68
CA VAL A 449 48.67 -54.69 -72.91
C VAL A 449 49.31 -55.98 -72.38
N LEU A 450 48.91 -56.44 -71.19
CA LEU A 450 49.42 -57.69 -70.62
C LEU A 450 49.03 -58.90 -71.46
N THR A 451 47.79 -58.97 -71.94
CA THR A 451 47.36 -60.06 -72.83
C THR A 451 48.10 -60.03 -74.16
N GLN A 452 48.37 -58.84 -74.70
CA GLN A 452 49.16 -58.68 -75.92
C GLN A 452 50.60 -59.15 -75.69
N PHE A 453 51.25 -58.71 -74.61
CA PHE A 453 52.59 -59.14 -74.26
C PHE A 453 52.68 -60.66 -74.06
N GLN A 454 51.70 -61.27 -73.38
CA GLN A 454 51.61 -62.72 -73.24
C GLN A 454 51.49 -63.41 -74.60
N SER A 455 50.66 -62.87 -75.51
CA SER A 455 50.51 -63.42 -76.86
C SER A 455 51.79 -63.28 -77.70
N ASP A 456 52.48 -62.13 -77.61
CA ASP A 456 53.74 -61.87 -78.29
C ASP A 456 54.86 -62.77 -77.78
N ARG A 457 54.93 -62.99 -76.45
CA ARG A 457 55.85 -63.98 -75.84
C ARG A 457 55.60 -65.39 -76.35
N VAL A 458 54.35 -65.84 -76.39
CA VAL A 458 54.00 -67.17 -76.93
C VAL A 458 54.39 -67.29 -78.41
N ALA A 459 54.14 -66.25 -79.21
CA ALA A 459 54.50 -66.22 -80.62
C ALA A 459 56.03 -66.20 -80.83
N GLU A 460 56.76 -65.44 -80.02
CA GLU A 460 58.22 -65.37 -80.07
C GLU A 460 58.85 -66.70 -79.64
N ASP A 461 58.37 -67.32 -78.56
CA ASP A 461 58.81 -68.66 -78.16
C ASP A 461 58.53 -69.69 -79.25
N ALA A 462 57.40 -69.59 -79.95
CA ALA A 462 57.11 -70.46 -81.10
C ALA A 462 58.08 -70.22 -82.27
N ARG A 463 58.44 -68.97 -82.56
CA ARG A 463 59.47 -68.63 -83.57
C ARG A 463 60.84 -69.17 -83.16
N TRP A 464 61.22 -69.06 -81.90
CA TRP A 464 62.47 -69.62 -81.39
C TRP A 464 62.48 -71.14 -81.45
N ARG A 465 61.38 -71.81 -81.07
CA ARG A 465 61.24 -73.26 -81.22
C ARG A 465 61.36 -73.70 -82.68
N ALA A 466 60.67 -73.03 -83.61
CA ALA A 466 60.78 -73.32 -85.04
C ALA A 466 62.21 -73.12 -85.56
N LYS A 467 62.91 -72.07 -85.12
CA LYS A 467 64.32 -71.83 -85.49
C LYS A 467 65.26 -72.89 -84.90
N VAL A 468 65.01 -73.33 -83.67
CA VAL A 468 65.75 -74.44 -83.06
C VAL A 468 65.50 -75.72 -83.86
N GLU A 469 64.24 -76.02 -84.20
CA GLU A 469 63.88 -77.18 -85.04
C GLU A 469 64.55 -77.13 -86.43
N GLU A 470 64.57 -75.96 -87.08
CA GLU A 470 65.27 -75.75 -88.35
C GLU A 470 66.79 -75.97 -88.21
N ILE A 471 67.42 -75.40 -87.17
CA ILE A 471 68.84 -75.60 -86.89
C ILE A 471 69.14 -77.07 -86.61
N THR A 472 68.29 -77.76 -85.85
CA THR A 472 68.45 -79.20 -85.59
C THR A 472 68.29 -80.02 -86.86
N ALA A 473 67.31 -79.72 -87.71
CA ALA A 473 67.11 -80.41 -88.99
C ALA A 473 68.27 -80.16 -89.97
N LEU A 474 68.80 -78.93 -90.04
CA LEU A 474 70.01 -78.61 -90.80
C LEU A 474 71.24 -79.32 -90.24
N GLY A 475 71.34 -79.44 -88.92
CA GLY A 475 72.38 -80.21 -88.24
C GLY A 475 72.33 -81.69 -88.59
N GLU A 476 71.13 -82.28 -88.56
CA GLU A 476 70.88 -83.67 -88.95
C GLU A 476 71.15 -83.90 -90.44
N ALA A 477 70.70 -83.00 -91.33
CA ALA A 477 70.98 -83.08 -92.77
C ALA A 477 72.50 -82.99 -93.05
N ARG A 478 73.22 -82.08 -92.37
CA ARG A 478 74.68 -82.02 -92.47
C ARG A 478 75.37 -83.25 -91.90
N ALA A 479 74.83 -83.85 -90.84
CA ALA A 479 75.35 -85.10 -90.29
C ALA A 479 75.15 -86.25 -91.30
N GLN A 480 73.98 -86.36 -91.94
CA GLN A 480 73.72 -87.34 -92.99
C GLN A 480 74.58 -87.11 -94.24
N GLU A 481 74.81 -85.87 -94.65
CA GLU A 481 75.76 -85.54 -95.72
C GLU A 481 77.21 -85.86 -95.34
N ALA A 482 77.60 -85.64 -94.09
CA ALA A 482 78.92 -86.00 -93.58
C ALA A 482 79.09 -87.51 -93.50
N GLU A 483 78.03 -88.26 -93.17
CA GLU A 483 78.01 -89.73 -93.17
C GLU A 483 78.05 -90.29 -94.60
N GLY A 484 77.32 -89.67 -95.54
CA GLY A 484 77.41 -89.97 -96.97
C GLY A 484 78.78 -89.61 -97.59
N ARG A 485 79.39 -88.51 -97.15
CA ARG A 485 80.78 -88.15 -97.50
C ARG A 485 81.78 -89.09 -96.83
N ALA A 486 81.60 -89.49 -95.58
CA ALA A 486 82.46 -90.47 -94.92
C ALA A 486 82.39 -91.84 -95.61
N ALA A 487 81.21 -92.25 -96.08
CA ALA A 487 81.02 -93.43 -96.93
C ALA A 487 81.71 -93.27 -98.31
N ALA A 488 81.73 -92.06 -98.89
CA ALA A 488 82.47 -91.76 -100.11
C ALA A 488 83.99 -91.58 -99.90
N THR A 489 84.44 -91.38 -98.66
CA THR A 489 85.85 -91.14 -98.28
C THR A 489 86.49 -92.39 -97.67
N GLN A 490 85.96 -93.59 -97.97
CA GLN A 490 86.57 -94.88 -97.64
C GLN A 490 87.76 -95.22 -98.56
N GLY A 491 88.56 -94.20 -98.91
CA GLY A 491 89.66 -94.27 -99.88
C GLY A 491 90.76 -93.24 -99.60
N ILE A 492 90.98 -92.85 -98.35
CA ILE A 492 92.10 -91.98 -97.97
C ILE A 492 93.05 -92.73 -97.02
N SER A 493 94.32 -92.73 -97.42
CA SER A 493 95.46 -93.42 -96.83
C SER A 493 95.74 -93.02 -95.38
N SER A 494 96.14 -94.00 -94.56
CA SER A 494 96.50 -93.90 -93.13
C SER A 494 97.52 -92.80 -92.79
N ASP A 495 98.29 -92.31 -93.75
CA ASP A 495 99.32 -91.30 -93.52
C ASP A 495 98.72 -89.89 -93.29
N GLU A 496 97.63 -89.53 -93.96
CA GLU A 496 96.99 -88.22 -93.78
C GLU A 496 96.31 -88.11 -92.41
N TYR A 497 95.77 -89.22 -91.89
CA TYR A 497 95.16 -89.28 -90.56
C TYR A 497 96.18 -88.99 -89.45
N SER A 498 97.39 -89.54 -89.57
CA SER A 498 98.47 -89.31 -88.59
C SER A 498 98.92 -87.84 -88.55
N HIS A 499 98.98 -87.19 -89.70
CA HIS A 499 99.43 -85.80 -89.82
C HIS A 499 98.37 -84.81 -89.29
N VAL A 500 97.09 -85.13 -89.46
CA VAL A 500 95.98 -84.34 -88.90
C VAL A 500 95.90 -84.50 -87.37
N VAL A 501 96.11 -85.70 -86.83
CA VAL A 501 96.14 -85.92 -85.36
C VAL A 501 97.32 -85.18 -84.71
N ALA A 502 98.49 -85.18 -85.34
CA ALA A 502 99.64 -84.42 -84.85
C ALA A 502 99.40 -82.89 -84.91
N ALA A 503 98.69 -82.41 -85.94
CA ALA A 503 98.32 -81.00 -86.04
C ALA A 503 97.25 -80.60 -85.01
N LEU A 504 96.30 -81.49 -84.72
CA LEU A 504 95.23 -81.27 -83.75
C LEU A 504 95.78 -81.19 -82.32
N THR A 505 96.63 -82.13 -81.93
CA THR A 505 97.26 -82.14 -80.61
C THR A 505 98.13 -80.91 -80.37
N LYS A 506 98.83 -80.42 -81.41
CA LYS A 506 99.57 -79.15 -81.36
C LYS A 506 98.65 -77.95 -81.18
N LYS A 507 97.48 -77.95 -81.84
CA LYS A 507 96.48 -76.87 -81.73
C LYS A 507 95.76 -76.88 -80.38
N GLU A 508 95.49 -78.05 -79.80
CA GLU A 508 94.98 -78.15 -78.42
C GLU A 508 95.96 -77.55 -77.41
N HIS A 509 97.26 -77.87 -77.51
CA HIS A 509 98.28 -77.27 -76.64
C HIS A 509 98.41 -75.75 -76.82
N GLU A 510 98.20 -75.23 -78.03
CA GLU A 510 98.16 -73.78 -78.28
C GLU A 510 96.90 -73.13 -77.66
N CYS A 511 95.74 -73.78 -77.73
CA CYS A 511 94.51 -73.31 -77.09
C CYS A 511 94.59 -73.31 -75.56
N ASP A 512 95.22 -74.33 -74.96
CA ASP A 512 95.41 -74.38 -73.50
C ASP A 512 96.37 -73.29 -73.03
N ARG A 513 97.46 -73.03 -73.78
CA ARG A 513 98.32 -71.86 -73.52
C ARG A 513 97.58 -70.54 -73.62
N LEU A 514 96.66 -70.40 -74.58
CA LEU A 514 95.88 -69.19 -74.74
C LEU A 514 94.86 -69.01 -73.62
N ARG A 515 94.25 -70.09 -73.12
CA ARG A 515 93.40 -70.03 -71.91
C ARG A 515 94.21 -69.63 -70.68
N ASP A 516 95.37 -70.24 -70.44
CA ASP A 516 96.23 -69.88 -69.31
C ASP A 516 96.73 -68.43 -69.39
N ALA A 517 97.00 -67.92 -70.61
CA ALA A 517 97.41 -66.53 -70.83
C ALA A 517 96.24 -65.56 -70.61
N LEU A 518 95.02 -65.95 -71.01
CA LEU A 518 93.81 -65.16 -70.79
C LEU A 518 93.45 -65.08 -69.30
N GLU A 519 93.54 -66.21 -68.59
CA GLU A 519 93.27 -66.29 -67.14
C GLU A 519 94.30 -65.50 -66.33
N ARG A 520 95.57 -65.51 -66.75
CA ARG A 520 96.61 -64.61 -66.22
C ARG A 520 96.36 -63.13 -66.52
N SER A 521 95.76 -62.79 -67.67
CA SER A 521 95.40 -61.40 -67.99
C SER A 521 94.17 -60.92 -67.21
N ALA A 522 93.19 -61.80 -66.98
CA ALA A 522 92.00 -61.52 -66.18
C ALA A 522 92.39 -61.30 -64.70
N ALA A 523 93.29 -62.12 -64.16
CA ALA A 523 93.83 -61.94 -62.81
C ALA A 523 94.68 -60.66 -62.64
N HIS A 524 95.22 -60.08 -63.72
CA HIS A 524 95.96 -58.81 -63.67
C HIS A 524 95.04 -57.58 -63.71
N LEU A 525 93.82 -57.72 -64.27
CA LEU A 525 92.84 -56.64 -64.38
C LEU A 525 92.01 -56.43 -63.10
N GLU A 526 91.92 -57.42 -62.20
CA GLU A 526 91.24 -57.27 -60.91
C GLU A 526 92.03 -56.44 -59.87
N GLY A 527 93.33 -56.21 -60.08
CA GLY A 527 94.23 -55.52 -59.13
C GLY A 527 94.28 -53.99 -59.23
N ASP A 528 93.83 -53.39 -60.34
CA ASP A 528 93.95 -51.95 -60.63
C ASP A 528 92.58 -51.24 -60.72
N ASN A 529 91.64 -51.62 -59.86
CA ASN A 529 90.41 -50.87 -59.66
C ASN A 529 90.70 -49.59 -58.85
N ILE A 530 91.21 -48.56 -59.54
CA ILE A 530 91.19 -47.19 -59.02
C ILE A 530 89.74 -46.87 -58.67
N ASP A 531 89.47 -46.61 -57.39
CA ASP A 531 88.14 -46.34 -56.88
C ASP A 531 87.50 -45.20 -57.68
N LYS A 532 86.44 -45.52 -58.45
CA LYS A 532 85.76 -44.59 -59.37
C LYS A 532 85.36 -43.31 -58.64
N ARG A 533 85.08 -43.42 -57.35
CA ARG A 533 84.73 -42.30 -56.47
C ARG A 533 85.90 -41.35 -56.24
N MET A 534 87.12 -41.86 -56.09
CA MET A 534 88.34 -41.04 -55.93
C MET A 534 88.63 -40.25 -57.20
N VAL A 535 88.48 -40.86 -58.39
CA VAL A 535 88.69 -40.20 -59.68
C VAL A 535 87.71 -39.02 -59.87
N VAL A 536 86.44 -39.23 -59.56
CA VAL A 536 85.40 -38.18 -59.63
C VAL A 536 85.72 -37.03 -58.68
N GLN A 537 86.12 -37.34 -57.44
CA GLN A 537 86.43 -36.31 -56.44
C GLN A 537 87.64 -35.44 -56.84
N MET A 538 88.66 -36.05 -57.44
CA MET A 538 89.79 -35.29 -57.99
C MET A 538 89.37 -34.43 -59.19
N MET A 539 88.49 -34.91 -60.07
CA MET A 539 87.98 -34.12 -61.22
C MET A 539 87.16 -32.90 -60.80
N ILE A 540 86.36 -33.03 -59.74
CA ILE A 540 85.64 -31.92 -59.12
C ILE A 540 86.66 -30.91 -58.58
N GLN A 541 87.65 -31.37 -57.82
CA GLN A 541 88.68 -30.51 -57.23
C GLN A 541 89.56 -29.81 -58.28
N TYR A 542 89.74 -30.39 -59.47
CA TYR A 542 90.39 -29.73 -60.61
C TYR A 542 89.58 -28.57 -61.20
N HIS A 543 88.25 -28.67 -61.22
CA HIS A 543 87.39 -27.59 -61.72
C HIS A 543 87.20 -26.47 -60.71
N GLU A 544 87.20 -26.79 -59.42
CA GLU A 544 86.98 -25.83 -58.33
C GLU A 544 88.27 -25.11 -57.87
N SER A 545 89.44 -25.74 -58.04
CA SER A 545 90.71 -25.15 -57.57
C SER A 545 91.25 -24.08 -58.52
N PRO A 546 91.72 -22.92 -57.99
CA PRO A 546 92.43 -21.91 -58.78
C PRO A 546 93.83 -22.39 -59.23
N ASN A 547 94.42 -23.38 -58.54
CA ASN A 547 95.76 -23.92 -58.82
C ASN A 547 95.68 -25.25 -59.59
N LYS A 548 95.25 -25.16 -60.84
CA LYS A 548 95.01 -26.32 -61.73
C LYS A 548 96.25 -27.16 -62.00
N SER A 549 97.44 -26.55 -62.04
CA SER A 549 98.72 -27.24 -62.26
C SER A 549 99.02 -28.28 -61.18
N ASP A 550 98.76 -27.94 -59.92
CA ASP A 550 99.15 -28.75 -58.77
C ASP A 550 98.20 -29.96 -58.65
N VAL A 551 96.91 -29.74 -58.91
CA VAL A 551 95.91 -30.82 -58.96
C VAL A 551 96.22 -31.79 -60.10
N LEU A 552 96.62 -31.30 -61.28
CA LEU A 552 97.06 -32.14 -62.39
C LEU A 552 98.36 -32.90 -62.08
N GLU A 553 99.25 -32.32 -61.27
CA GLU A 553 100.46 -33.01 -60.84
C GLU A 553 100.13 -34.19 -59.92
N VAL A 554 99.21 -34.00 -58.98
CA VAL A 554 98.72 -35.05 -58.08
C VAL A 554 97.93 -36.10 -58.86
N MET A 555 97.05 -35.71 -59.78
CA MET A 555 96.38 -36.63 -60.71
C MET A 555 97.39 -37.44 -61.53
N GLY A 556 98.47 -36.82 -62.00
CA GLY A 556 99.53 -37.52 -62.72
C GLY A 556 100.26 -38.57 -61.89
N ARG A 557 100.43 -38.35 -60.58
CA ARG A 557 101.03 -39.33 -59.68
C ARG A 557 100.09 -40.48 -59.31
N ILE A 558 98.80 -40.20 -59.13
CA ILE A 558 97.82 -41.19 -58.65
C ILE A 558 97.17 -41.97 -59.81
N LEU A 559 96.88 -41.30 -60.92
CA LEU A 559 96.23 -41.87 -62.10
C LEU A 559 97.21 -42.15 -63.25
N GLY A 560 98.49 -41.79 -63.11
CA GLY A 560 99.52 -42.05 -64.12
C GLY A 560 99.46 -41.16 -65.36
N PHE A 561 98.85 -39.96 -65.29
CA PHE A 561 98.83 -39.03 -66.45
C PHE A 561 100.23 -38.68 -66.92
N THR A 562 100.45 -38.84 -68.23
CA THR A 562 101.69 -38.42 -68.89
C THR A 562 101.71 -36.90 -69.04
N ALA A 563 102.90 -36.30 -69.27
CA ALA A 563 103.01 -34.86 -69.51
C ALA A 563 102.12 -34.40 -70.69
N ALA A 564 101.95 -35.26 -71.71
CA ALA A 564 101.07 -34.99 -72.84
C ALA A 564 99.58 -34.96 -72.46
N ASP A 565 99.14 -35.76 -71.48
CA ASP A 565 97.75 -35.76 -71.00
C ASP A 565 97.44 -34.51 -70.16
N LYS A 566 98.43 -34.04 -69.38
CA LYS A 566 98.35 -32.77 -68.63
C LYS A 566 98.18 -31.58 -69.58
N ASP A 567 98.97 -31.51 -70.64
CA ASP A 567 98.87 -30.45 -71.64
C ASP A 567 97.52 -30.46 -72.38
N ARG A 568 96.96 -31.65 -72.65
CA ARG A 568 95.64 -31.80 -73.28
C ARG A 568 94.50 -31.31 -72.37
N LEU A 569 94.57 -31.58 -71.07
CA LEU A 569 93.59 -31.11 -70.07
C LEU A 569 93.66 -29.59 -69.83
N LEU A 570 94.85 -29.01 -69.90
CA LEU A 570 95.04 -27.56 -69.83
C LEU A 570 94.50 -26.86 -71.09
N ALA A 571 94.72 -27.45 -72.27
CA ALA A 571 94.26 -26.88 -73.53
C ALA A 571 92.73 -26.95 -73.72
N HIS A 572 92.06 -27.97 -73.18
CA HIS A 572 90.60 -28.19 -73.37
C HIS A 572 89.93 -28.68 -72.07
N PRO A 573 89.70 -27.80 -71.08
CA PRO A 573 89.03 -28.17 -69.83
C PRO A 573 87.56 -28.54 -70.12
N GLY A 574 87.25 -29.84 -70.05
CA GLY A 574 85.91 -30.38 -70.32
C GLY A 574 85.87 -31.59 -71.27
N ARG A 575 86.95 -31.88 -72.01
CA ARG A 575 87.05 -33.06 -72.89
C ARG A 575 87.71 -34.26 -72.20
N ILE A 576 87.10 -34.71 -71.12
CA ILE A 576 87.62 -35.81 -70.27
C ILE A 576 87.68 -37.14 -71.06
N LYS A 577 86.82 -37.30 -72.07
CA LYS A 577 86.75 -38.49 -72.94
C LYS A 577 87.97 -38.71 -73.85
N SER A 578 88.84 -37.72 -74.03
CA SER A 578 90.02 -37.85 -74.92
C SER A 578 91.27 -38.44 -74.25
N ILE A 579 91.19 -38.76 -72.96
CA ILE A 579 92.28 -39.40 -72.21
C ILE A 579 91.99 -40.90 -72.18
N PRO A 580 92.86 -41.75 -72.75
CA PRO A 580 92.59 -43.19 -72.90
C PRO A 580 92.19 -43.89 -71.58
N LEU A 581 92.81 -43.47 -70.47
CA LEU A 581 92.56 -44.03 -69.14
C LEU A 581 91.16 -43.66 -68.58
N LEU A 582 90.73 -42.41 -68.76
CA LEU A 582 89.41 -41.95 -68.28
C LEU A 582 88.27 -42.30 -69.24
N GLY A 583 88.57 -42.46 -70.53
CA GLY A 583 87.62 -42.96 -71.53
C GLY A 583 87.13 -44.38 -71.24
N SER A 584 87.99 -45.22 -70.66
CA SER A 584 87.64 -46.58 -70.20
C SER A 584 86.79 -46.57 -68.93
N LEU A 585 87.05 -45.65 -67.98
CA LEU A 585 86.33 -45.53 -66.70
C LEU A 585 84.92 -44.92 -66.82
N PHE A 586 84.71 -43.99 -67.75
CA PHE A 586 83.42 -43.29 -67.96
C PHE A 586 82.60 -43.84 -69.14
N GLY A 587 83.02 -44.97 -69.70
CA GLY A 587 82.25 -45.73 -70.68
C GLY A 587 82.29 -45.15 -72.09
N SER A 588 82.95 -45.87 -73.00
CA SER A 588 82.37 -46.15 -74.31
C SER A 588 83.13 -47.29 -74.97
N ASP A 589 82.41 -48.38 -75.25
CA ASP A 589 82.53 -49.07 -76.52
C ASP A 589 81.13 -49.04 -77.15
N ALA A 590 80.75 -47.88 -77.71
CA ALA A 590 79.67 -47.79 -78.68
C ALA A 590 79.90 -46.62 -79.68
N PRO A 591 79.55 -46.80 -80.97
CA PRO A 591 79.77 -45.81 -82.04
C PRO A 591 78.91 -44.55 -81.87
N PRO A 592 79.13 -43.47 -82.66
CA PRO A 592 78.50 -42.17 -82.44
C PRO A 592 77.01 -42.22 -82.82
N THR A 593 76.15 -42.49 -81.84
CA THR A 593 74.70 -42.31 -81.97
C THR A 593 74.31 -40.90 -81.55
N GLN A 594 73.51 -40.29 -82.42
CA GLN A 594 72.91 -38.97 -82.33
C GLN A 594 72.17 -38.77 -81.00
N PRO A 595 72.04 -37.52 -80.52
CA PRO A 595 71.37 -37.22 -79.25
C PRO A 595 69.92 -37.69 -79.31
N MET A 596 69.57 -38.66 -78.47
CA MET A 596 68.18 -39.06 -78.27
C MET A 596 67.48 -37.95 -77.50
N ASP A 597 66.57 -37.28 -78.20
CA ASP A 597 65.68 -36.25 -77.70
C ASP A 597 64.44 -36.96 -77.12
N VAL A 598 64.28 -36.91 -75.79
CA VAL A 598 63.06 -37.35 -75.12
C VAL A 598 62.34 -36.07 -74.71
N GLU A 599 61.21 -35.78 -75.38
CA GLU A 599 60.36 -34.61 -75.13
C GLU A 599 61.02 -33.22 -75.30
N GLY A 600 61.97 -33.07 -76.22
CA GLY A 600 62.51 -31.76 -76.59
C GLY A 600 63.48 -31.15 -75.57
N LYS A 601 63.92 -31.93 -74.58
CA LYS A 601 64.90 -31.51 -73.57
C LYS A 601 66.08 -32.49 -73.57
N SER A 602 67.30 -31.96 -73.64
CA SER A 602 68.50 -32.80 -73.55
C SER A 602 68.53 -33.51 -72.18
N PHE A 603 69.11 -34.71 -72.11
CA PHE A 603 69.28 -35.43 -70.83
C PHE A 603 69.93 -34.54 -69.75
N THR A 604 70.84 -33.66 -70.17
CA THR A 604 71.45 -32.63 -69.34
C THR A 604 70.46 -31.61 -68.78
N ASP A 605 69.44 -31.20 -69.55
CA ASP A 605 68.37 -30.30 -69.07
C ASP A 605 67.39 -31.01 -68.14
N ALA A 606 67.04 -32.26 -68.42
CA ALA A 606 66.19 -33.05 -67.53
C ALA A 606 66.87 -33.32 -66.17
N TRP A 607 68.19 -33.53 -66.18
CA TRP A 607 68.99 -33.71 -64.98
C TRP A 607 69.21 -32.40 -64.20
N ALA A 608 69.35 -31.27 -64.91
CA ALA A 608 69.39 -29.94 -64.29
C ALA A 608 68.04 -29.55 -63.66
N ASP A 609 66.91 -29.80 -64.33
CA ASP A 609 65.54 -29.57 -63.81
C ASP A 609 65.28 -30.43 -62.56
N PHE A 610 65.79 -31.66 -62.50
CA PHE A 610 65.70 -32.52 -61.32
C PHE A 610 66.45 -31.95 -60.12
N LEU A 611 67.71 -31.51 -60.31
CA LEU A 611 68.51 -30.91 -59.24
C LEU A 611 67.95 -29.57 -58.75
N LEU A 612 67.34 -28.78 -59.64
CA LEU A 612 66.67 -27.53 -59.29
C LEU A 612 65.32 -27.75 -58.57
N LYS A 613 64.63 -28.87 -58.82
CA LYS A 613 63.40 -29.25 -58.10
C LYS A 613 63.68 -29.82 -56.72
N GLU A 614 64.82 -30.47 -56.51
CA GLU A 614 65.19 -31.05 -55.20
C GLU A 614 65.82 -30.02 -54.25
N THR A 615 66.08 -28.80 -54.73
CA THR A 615 66.64 -27.68 -53.95
C THR A 615 65.61 -26.58 -53.62
N LYS A 616 64.32 -26.82 -53.87
CA LYS A 616 63.17 -26.09 -53.33
C LYS A 616 62.31 -27.04 -52.51
#